data_AF-A0A8J7MXX6-F1
#
_entry.id   AF-A0A8J7MXX6-F1
#
_cell.length_a   1.000
_cell.length_b   1.000
_cell.length_c   1.000
_cell.angle_alpha   90.00
_cell.angle_beta   90.00
_cell.angle_gamma   90.00
#
_symmetry.space_group_name_H-M   'P 1'
#
loop_
_entity.id
_entity.type
_entity.pdbx_description
1 polymer ?
#
loop_
_entity_poly.entity_id
_entity_poly.type
_entity_poly.pdbx_seq_one_letter_code
_entity_poly.pdbx_strand_id
1 'polypeptide(L)'
;VYGVVRDANQRVVQYTIGQYDMTETITINFDKQGRIEKDKTESGTSTETSLYTYDTNGRVASTRIQTSSFEMGADEAETTDVTVTYTYTDFDTHNNWRVRDVTCSNGGKYQETRHITYYE
;
A
#
# COMPACT_ATOMS: atom_id res chain seq x y z
N VAL A 1 -4.15 6.95 16.63
CA VAL A 1 -2.84 6.32 16.36
C VAL A 1 -2.08 6.25 17.68
N TYR A 2 -1.56 5.09 18.03
CA TYR A 2 -0.68 4.88 19.18
C TYR A 2 0.44 3.91 18.80
N GLY A 3 1.46 3.77 19.65
CA GLY A 3 2.57 2.83 19.40
C GLY A 3 3.43 3.19 18.17
N VAL A 4 3.65 4.48 17.90
CA VAL A 4 4.47 4.91 16.76
C VAL A 4 5.94 4.59 17.03
N VAL A 5 6.54 3.79 16.15
CA VAL A 5 7.97 3.48 16.13
C VAL A 5 8.61 4.15 14.93
N ARG A 6 9.80 4.72 15.14
CA ARG A 6 10.58 5.38 14.10
C ARG A 6 11.95 4.74 13.94
N ASP A 7 12.47 4.77 12.72
CA ASP A 7 13.87 4.40 12.46
C ASP A 7 14.85 5.52 12.83
N ALA A 8 16.15 5.27 12.59
CA ALA A 8 17.22 6.25 12.84
C ALA A 8 17.06 7.56 12.03
N ASN A 9 16.35 7.52 10.90
CA ASN A 9 16.05 8.69 10.07
C ASN A 9 14.73 9.36 10.46
N GLN A 10 14.15 8.99 11.61
CA GLN A 10 12.87 9.50 12.13
C GLN A 10 11.66 9.18 11.23
N ARG A 11 11.77 8.23 10.31
CA ARG A 11 10.64 7.76 9.49
C ARG A 11 9.79 6.80 10.30
N VAL A 12 8.48 6.85 10.15
CA VAL A 12 7.56 5.89 10.79
C VAL A 12 7.79 4.51 10.16
N VAL A 13 8.14 3.53 10.98
CA VAL A 13 8.33 2.13 10.58
C VAL A 13 7.28 1.20 11.16
N GLN A 14 6.58 1.65 12.19
CA GLN A 14 5.43 0.93 12.72
C GLN A 14 4.48 1.91 13.39
N TYR A 15 3.18 1.65 13.28
CA TYR A 15 2.18 2.31 14.12
C TYR A 15 0.95 1.42 14.26
N THR A 16 0.18 1.70 15.30
CA THR A 16 -1.07 1.00 15.55
C THR A 16 -2.23 2.00 15.46
N ILE A 17 -3.27 1.62 14.74
CA ILE A 17 -4.56 2.31 14.75
C ILE A 17 -5.59 1.38 15.37
N GLY A 18 -6.57 1.96 16.04
CA GLY A 18 -7.63 1.17 16.64
C GLY A 18 -8.81 2.06 16.98
N GLN A 19 -9.99 1.48 16.85
CA GLN A 19 -11.24 2.06 17.30
C GLN A 19 -12.11 0.90 17.78
N TYR A 20 -12.72 1.04 18.96
CA TYR A 20 -13.47 -0.03 19.62
C TYR A 20 -12.62 -1.30 19.82
N ASP A 21 -13.16 -2.47 19.48
CA ASP A 21 -12.54 -3.78 19.69
C ASP A 21 -11.61 -4.21 18.54
N MET A 22 -11.33 -3.29 17.59
CA MET A 22 -10.45 -3.55 16.45
C MET A 22 -9.16 -2.74 16.56
N THR A 23 -8.05 -3.44 16.38
CA THR A 23 -6.70 -2.86 16.38
C THR A 23 -5.95 -3.36 15.15
N GLU A 24 -5.34 -2.45 14.41
CA GLU A 24 -4.53 -2.75 13.24
C GLU A 24 -3.11 -2.26 13.49
N THR A 25 -2.13 -3.15 13.30
CA THR A 25 -0.72 -2.80 13.34
C THR A 25 -0.16 -2.77 11.94
N ILE A 26 0.41 -1.63 11.57
CA ILE A 26 1.05 -1.40 10.28
C ILE A 26 2.55 -1.38 10.50
N THR A 27 3.29 -2.18 9.75
CA THR A 27 4.76 -2.18 9.68
C THR A 27 5.20 -1.73 8.28
N ILE A 28 6.19 -0.85 8.19
CA ILE A 28 6.69 -0.27 6.94
C ILE A 28 8.19 -0.54 6.83
N ASN A 29 8.59 -1.15 5.72
CA ASN A 29 9.98 -1.36 5.33
C ASN A 29 10.34 -0.43 4.17
N PHE A 30 11.54 0.13 4.23
CA PHE A 30 12.06 1.03 3.21
C PHE A 30 13.23 0.40 2.46
N ASP A 31 13.31 0.65 1.16
CA ASP A 31 14.46 0.30 0.34
C ASP A 31 15.67 1.20 0.65
N LYS A 32 16.79 0.91 -0.01
CA LYS A 32 18.05 1.67 0.15
C LYS A 32 17.96 3.12 -0.32
N GLN A 33 17.00 3.45 -1.20
CA GLN A 33 16.72 4.81 -1.66
C GLN A 33 15.74 5.53 -0.72
N GLY A 34 15.23 4.84 0.30
CA GLY A 34 14.32 5.37 1.29
C GLY A 34 12.86 5.39 0.86
N ARG A 35 12.50 4.70 -0.22
CA ARG A 35 11.11 4.50 -0.67
C ARG A 35 10.50 3.30 0.06
N ILE A 36 9.18 3.22 0.16
CA ILE A 36 8.52 2.09 0.81
C ILE A 36 8.72 0.84 -0.06
N GLU A 37 9.42 -0.17 0.42
CA GLU A 37 9.61 -1.44 -0.28
C GLU A 37 8.43 -2.38 -0.02
N LYS A 38 7.95 -2.37 1.23
CA LYS A 38 6.91 -3.25 1.71
C LYS A 38 6.17 -2.59 2.86
N ASP A 39 4.88 -2.82 2.96
CA ASP A 39 4.15 -2.69 4.21
C ASP A 39 3.43 -4.00 4.56
N LYS A 40 3.09 -4.13 5.85
CA LYS A 40 2.30 -5.23 6.38
C LYS A 40 1.29 -4.68 7.37
N THR A 41 0.03 -5.01 7.17
CA THR A 41 -1.07 -4.70 8.09
C THR A 41 -1.52 -5.99 8.77
N GLU A 42 -1.67 -5.96 10.09
CA GLU A 42 -2.15 -7.08 10.91
C GLU A 42 -3.35 -6.61 11.74
N SER A 43 -4.49 -7.28 11.57
CA SER A 43 -5.76 -6.94 12.24
C SER A 43 -6.47 -8.23 12.65
N GLY A 44 -6.43 -8.55 13.95
CA GLY A 44 -6.99 -9.82 14.45
C GLY A 44 -6.35 -11.05 13.80
N THR A 45 -7.15 -11.84 13.09
CA THR A 45 -6.71 -13.03 12.32
C THR A 45 -6.37 -12.70 10.87
N SER A 46 -6.44 -11.44 10.47
CA SER A 46 -6.21 -10.98 9.11
C SER A 46 -4.84 -10.34 8.96
N THR A 47 -4.19 -10.63 7.84
CA THR A 47 -2.93 -10.03 7.43
C THR A 47 -3.02 -9.57 5.98
N GLU A 48 -2.43 -8.41 5.70
CA GLU A 48 -2.19 -7.91 4.34
C GLU A 48 -0.72 -7.53 4.23
N THR A 49 -0.09 -7.86 3.11
CA THR A 49 1.26 -7.42 2.76
C THR A 49 1.25 -6.81 1.37
N SER A 50 1.67 -5.55 1.25
CA SER A 50 1.92 -4.94 -0.05
C SER A 50 3.40 -4.87 -0.32
N LEU A 51 3.84 -5.31 -1.51
CA LEU A 51 5.20 -5.17 -2.00
C LEU A 51 5.21 -4.22 -3.19
N TYR A 52 6.07 -3.21 -3.14
CA TYR A 52 6.10 -2.13 -4.11
C TYR A 52 7.31 -2.25 -5.04
N THR A 53 7.07 -2.12 -6.34
CA THR A 53 8.12 -1.94 -7.34
C THR A 53 8.04 -0.54 -7.93
N TYR A 54 9.18 -0.03 -8.39
CA TYR A 54 9.29 1.35 -8.85
C TYR A 54 9.83 1.42 -10.27
N ASP A 55 9.32 2.37 -11.05
CA ASP A 55 9.85 2.72 -12.36
C ASP A 55 11.17 3.52 -12.23
N THR A 56 11.78 3.82 -13.37
CA THR A 56 13.05 4.57 -13.44
C THR A 56 12.94 6.01 -12.93
N ASN A 57 11.73 6.56 -12.85
CA ASN A 57 11.45 7.89 -12.31
C ASN A 57 11.09 7.84 -10.81
N GLY A 58 11.19 6.66 -10.18
CA GLY A 58 10.91 6.47 -8.76
C GLY A 58 9.42 6.43 -8.41
N ARG A 59 8.53 6.25 -9.39
CA ARG A 59 7.07 6.12 -9.18
C ARG A 59 6.70 4.65 -9.03
N VAL A 60 5.65 4.33 -8.29
CA VAL A 60 5.21 2.95 -8.08
C VAL A 60 4.73 2.34 -9.40
N ALA A 61 5.48 1.39 -9.96
CA ALA A 61 5.13 0.69 -11.19
C ALA A 61 4.15 -0.47 -10.94
N SER A 62 4.31 -1.17 -9.82
CA SER A 62 3.38 -2.22 -9.41
C SER A 62 3.31 -2.38 -7.90
N THR A 63 2.19 -2.92 -7.43
CA THR A 63 2.01 -3.38 -6.05
C THR A 63 1.54 -4.83 -6.08
N ARG A 64 2.25 -5.74 -5.41
CA ARG A 64 1.75 -7.11 -5.14
C ARG A 64 1.12 -7.13 -3.77
N ILE A 65 -0.16 -7.45 -3.68
CA ILE A 65 -0.96 -7.47 -2.47
C ILE A 65 -1.23 -8.94 -2.13
N GLN A 66 -0.81 -9.34 -0.94
CA GLN A 66 -1.03 -10.68 -0.42
C GLN A 66 -1.86 -10.58 0.85
N THR A 67 -3.04 -11.19 0.86
CA THR A 67 -3.91 -11.22 2.05
C THR A 67 -4.09 -12.64 2.56
N SER A 68 -4.28 -12.76 3.87
CA SER A 68 -4.72 -13.99 4.52
C SER A 68 -5.65 -13.61 5.66
N SER A 69 -6.85 -14.17 5.71
CA SER A 69 -7.80 -13.98 6.80
C SER A 69 -8.43 -15.29 7.21
N PHE A 70 -8.75 -15.43 8.50
CA PHE A 70 -9.38 -16.62 9.04
C PHE A 70 -10.67 -16.25 9.76
N GLU A 71 -11.81 -16.71 9.22
CA GLU A 71 -13.12 -16.51 9.83
C GLU A 71 -13.37 -17.54 10.95
N MET A 72 -14.12 -17.14 11.98
CA MET A 72 -14.48 -18.07 13.06
C MET A 72 -15.33 -19.23 12.52
N GLY A 73 -14.81 -20.44 12.67
CA GLY A 73 -15.48 -21.67 12.21
C GLY A 73 -15.14 -22.07 10.77
N ALA A 74 -14.25 -21.35 10.09
CA ALA A 74 -13.66 -21.80 8.84
C ALA A 74 -12.67 -22.95 9.09
N ASP A 75 -12.57 -23.88 8.15
CA ASP A 75 -11.57 -24.97 8.19
C ASP A 75 -10.20 -24.51 7.68
N GLU A 76 -10.18 -23.52 6.78
CA GLU A 76 -8.97 -23.00 6.13
C GLU A 76 -9.01 -21.46 6.04
N ALA A 77 -7.83 -20.85 5.90
CA ALA A 77 -7.72 -19.41 5.69
C ALA A 77 -8.10 -19.02 4.26
N GLU A 78 -8.80 -17.91 4.11
CA GLU A 78 -8.98 -17.26 2.81
C GLU A 78 -7.70 -16.49 2.47
N THR A 79 -7.18 -16.70 1.26
CA THR A 79 -5.97 -16.02 0.80
C THR A 79 -6.19 -15.38 -0.56
N THR A 80 -5.56 -14.23 -0.79
CA THR A 80 -5.53 -13.56 -2.08
C THR A 80 -4.10 -13.15 -2.41
N ASP A 81 -3.71 -13.27 -3.69
CA ASP A 81 -2.45 -12.75 -4.21
C ASP A 81 -2.72 -12.04 -5.54
N VAL A 82 -2.70 -10.71 -5.51
CA VAL A 82 -3.02 -9.86 -6.66
C VAL A 82 -1.87 -8.90 -6.93
N THR A 83 -1.44 -8.86 -8.19
CA THR A 83 -0.51 -7.83 -8.66
C THR A 83 -1.28 -6.75 -9.39
N VAL A 84 -1.12 -5.51 -8.93
CA VAL A 84 -1.65 -4.30 -9.54
C VAL A 84 -0.52 -3.61 -10.29
N THR A 85 -0.69 -3.31 -11.57
CA THR A 85 0.29 -2.61 -12.41
C THR A 85 -0.26 -1.25 -12.83
N TYR A 86 0.58 -0.23 -12.75
CA TYR A 86 0.23 1.17 -13.01
C TYR A 86 0.92 1.69 -14.26
N THR A 87 0.14 2.28 -15.17
CA THR A 87 0.67 3.00 -16.34
C THR A 87 0.28 4.46 -16.23
N TYR A 88 1.25 5.34 -15.99
CA TYR A 88 1.00 6.78 -15.84
C TYR A 88 0.80 7.44 -17.20
N THR A 89 -0.34 8.10 -17.40
CA THR A 89 -0.77 8.63 -18.71
C THR A 89 -0.88 10.16 -18.73
N ASP A 90 -1.01 10.82 -17.57
CA ASP A 90 -1.07 12.28 -17.48
C ASP A 90 -0.39 12.82 -16.21
N PHE A 91 0.18 14.02 -16.34
CA PHE A 91 0.92 14.73 -15.29
C PHE A 91 0.56 16.21 -15.27
N ASP A 92 0.64 16.82 -14.09
CA ASP A 92 0.50 18.25 -13.94
C ASP A 92 1.80 19.03 -14.17
N THR A 93 1.69 20.35 -14.11
CA THR A 93 2.81 21.29 -14.29
C THR A 93 3.88 21.17 -13.20
N HIS A 94 3.59 20.52 -12.07
CA HIS A 94 4.54 20.23 -11.00
C HIS A 94 5.05 18.79 -11.06
N ASN A 95 4.82 18.08 -12.18
CA ASN A 95 5.20 16.69 -12.41
C ASN A 95 4.56 15.69 -11.43
N ASN A 96 3.40 16.04 -10.85
CA ASN A 96 2.57 15.07 -10.13
C ASN A 96 1.66 14.35 -11.12
N TRP A 97 1.56 13.04 -11.01
CA TRP A 97 0.65 12.30 -11.89
C TRP A 97 -0.80 12.67 -11.59
N ARG A 98 -1.57 12.83 -12.66
CA ARG A 98 -3.01 13.10 -12.64
C ARG A 98 -3.82 11.90 -13.05
N VAL A 99 -3.36 11.14 -14.03
CA VAL A 99 -4.07 9.97 -14.54
C VAL A 99 -3.12 8.79 -14.64
N ARG A 100 -3.60 7.63 -14.21
CA ARG A 100 -2.94 6.34 -14.48
C ARG A 100 -3.96 5.26 -14.79
N ASP A 101 -3.62 4.41 -15.74
CA ASP A 101 -4.36 3.19 -16.01
C ASP A 101 -3.89 2.10 -15.04
N VAL A 102 -4.84 1.31 -14.55
CA VAL A 102 -4.63 0.26 -13.57
C VAL A 102 -5.07 -1.09 -14.14
N THR A 103 -4.20 -2.08 -14.02
CA THR A 103 -4.49 -3.47 -14.40
C THR A 103 -4.15 -4.39 -13.24
N CYS A 104 -5.07 -5.29 -12.92
CA CYS A 104 -4.92 -6.26 -11.83
C CYS A 104 -4.78 -7.66 -12.42
N SER A 105 -3.95 -8.51 -11.81
CA SER A 105 -3.75 -9.90 -12.24
C SER A 105 -5.03 -10.75 -12.16
N ASN A 106 -6.02 -10.32 -11.37
CA ASN A 106 -7.36 -10.94 -11.29
C ASN A 106 -8.35 -10.42 -12.36
N GLY A 107 -7.87 -9.66 -13.36
CA GLY A 107 -8.67 -9.17 -14.48
C GLY A 107 -9.29 -7.78 -14.27
N GLY A 108 -9.16 -7.19 -13.08
CA GLY A 108 -9.60 -5.81 -12.82
C GLY A 108 -8.89 -4.81 -13.73
N LYS A 109 -9.65 -3.89 -14.32
CA LYS A 109 -9.13 -2.79 -15.14
C LYS A 109 -9.93 -1.53 -14.89
N TYR A 110 -9.24 -0.46 -14.55
CA TYR A 110 -9.86 0.84 -14.28
C TYR A 110 -8.82 1.95 -14.45
N GLN A 111 -9.28 3.19 -14.41
CA GLN A 111 -8.43 4.37 -14.45
C GLN A 111 -8.54 5.10 -13.12
N GLU A 112 -7.40 5.53 -12.58
CA GLU A 112 -7.36 6.41 -11.43
C GLU A 112 -7.07 7.84 -11.89
N THR A 113 -7.85 8.78 -11.35
CA THR A 113 -7.66 10.22 -11.58
C THR A 113 -7.45 10.94 -10.26
N ARG A 114 -6.50 11.87 -10.22
CA ARG A 114 -6.22 12.75 -9.08
C ARG A 114 -6.53 14.20 -9.41
N HIS A 115 -7.18 14.87 -8.46
CA HIS A 115 -7.33 16.32 -8.46
C HIS A 115 -6.41 16.89 -7.38
N ILE A 116 -5.47 17.74 -7.80
CA ILE A 116 -4.47 18.34 -6.91
C ILE A 116 -4.69 19.85 -6.92
N THR A 117 -4.92 20.40 -5.72
CA THR A 117 -5.09 21.83 -5.50
C THR A 117 -3.85 22.37 -4.79
N TYR A 118 -3.30 23.47 -5.32
CA TYR A 118 -2.19 24.19 -4.73
C TYR A 118 -2.71 25.44 -4.04
N TYR A 119 -2.21 25.70 -2.85
CA TYR A 119 -2.45 26.94 -2.12
C TYR A 119 -1.19 27.80 -2.20
N GLU A 120 -1.38 29.09 -2.45
CA GLU A 120 -0.33 30.12 -2.40
C GLU A 120 -0.06 30.58 -0.97
#